data_AF-A0A5B1R4X8-F1
#
_entry.id   AF-A0A5B1R4X8-F1
#
_cell.length_a   1.000
_cell.length_b   1.000
_cell.length_c   1.000
_cell.angle_alpha   90.00
_cell.angle_beta   90.00
_cell.angle_gamma   90.00
#
_symmetry.space_group_name_H-M   'P 1'
#
loop_
_entity.id
_entity.type
_entity.pdbx_description
1 polymer ?
#
loop_
_entity_poly.entity_id
_entity_poly.type
_entity_poly.pdbx_seq_one_letter_code
_entity_poly.pdbx_strand_id
1 'polypeptide(L)'
;MATNSLSGSNAPQRYWPGNLEHELTELSQRIAARQDVPLNESGLPCHSYRYHTLRLQELEIGQTIRKIGQDFDNGILDFKQWRVLDRHWKDKERAVSNQIDEEMKTGPQSTEELLQSWGYTEAQATQLLRQTFRTQGENRVRSHRRLHRRNARGD
;
A
#
# COMPACT_ATOMS: atom_id res chain seq x y z
N MET A 1 -62.79 24.10 21.69
CA MET A 1 -61.43 24.49 22.10
C MET A 1 -60.44 23.99 21.05
N ALA A 2 -59.63 24.89 20.50
CA ALA A 2 -58.50 24.62 19.59
C ALA A 2 -57.41 23.77 20.30
N THR A 3 -56.49 23.04 19.67
CA THR A 3 -55.52 23.44 18.62
C THR A 3 -54.84 22.25 17.89
N ASN A 4 -54.66 22.40 16.57
CA ASN A 4 -53.48 22.18 15.70
C ASN A 4 -52.51 20.99 15.86
N SER A 5 -52.45 20.20 14.78
CA SER A 5 -51.29 19.76 13.96
C SER A 5 -49.87 19.69 14.55
N LEU A 6 -49.12 18.63 14.21
CA LEU A 6 -48.02 18.71 13.21
C LEU A 6 -47.42 17.35 12.85
N SER A 7 -47.26 17.19 11.54
CA SER A 7 -46.57 16.14 10.80
C SER A 7 -45.09 16.05 11.21
N GLY A 8 -44.67 14.88 11.71
CA GLY A 8 -43.27 14.52 11.91
C GLY A 8 -42.64 14.07 10.59
N SER A 9 -42.09 15.04 9.86
CA SER A 9 -41.28 14.82 8.66
C SER A 9 -39.99 14.08 9.04
N ASN A 10 -39.89 12.80 8.66
CA ASN A 10 -38.63 12.05 8.67
C ASN A 10 -37.74 12.57 7.54
N ALA A 11 -37.00 13.64 7.81
CA ALA A 11 -35.92 14.07 6.93
C ALA A 11 -34.74 13.09 7.05
N PRO A 12 -34.12 12.66 5.94
CA PRO A 12 -32.91 11.85 5.98
C PRO A 12 -31.78 12.67 6.62
N GLN A 13 -31.10 12.09 7.61
CA GLN A 13 -29.87 12.64 8.17
C GLN A 13 -28.91 12.97 7.02
N ARG A 14 -28.75 14.26 6.75
CA ARG A 14 -27.72 14.76 5.84
C ARG A 14 -26.38 14.47 6.48
N TYR A 15 -25.65 13.51 5.91
CA TYR A 15 -24.23 13.31 6.17
C TYR A 15 -23.49 14.60 5.82
N TRP A 16 -22.99 15.30 6.84
CA TRP A 16 -22.19 16.51 6.65
C TRP A 16 -20.76 16.13 6.24
N PRO A 17 -20.21 16.70 5.16
CA PRO A 17 -18.88 16.34 4.65
C PRO A 17 -17.73 16.63 5.64
N GLY A 18 -17.93 17.51 6.63
CA GLY A 18 -16.91 17.81 7.65
C GLY A 18 -16.68 16.70 8.69
N ASN A 19 -17.62 15.78 8.88
CA ASN A 19 -17.46 14.67 9.83
C ASN A 19 -16.51 13.58 9.30
N LEU A 20 -16.43 13.46 7.97
CA LEU A 20 -15.71 12.39 7.28
C LEU A 20 -14.19 12.60 7.34
N GLU A 21 -13.71 13.84 7.22
CA GLU A 21 -12.27 14.11 7.35
C GLU A 21 -11.79 13.92 8.78
N HIS A 22 -12.64 14.21 9.77
CA HIS A 22 -12.32 14.02 11.17
C HIS A 22 -12.25 12.53 11.54
N GLU A 23 -13.24 11.73 11.15
CA GLU A 23 -13.22 10.27 11.33
C GLU A 23 -12.01 9.62 10.62
N LEU A 24 -11.67 10.07 9.41
CA LEU A 24 -10.50 9.57 8.69
C LEU A 24 -9.17 9.96 9.37
N THR A 25 -9.10 11.17 9.91
CA THR A 25 -7.92 11.61 10.65
C THR A 25 -7.75 10.79 11.93
N GLU A 26 -8.83 10.54 12.67
CA GLU A 26 -8.80 9.65 13.83
C GLU A 26 -8.46 8.21 13.46
N LEU A 27 -9.00 7.68 12.35
CA LEU A 27 -8.69 6.33 11.87
C LEU A 27 -7.21 6.21 11.48
N SER A 28 -6.68 7.19 10.74
CA SER A 28 -5.27 7.24 10.38
C SER A 28 -4.37 7.35 11.62
N GLN A 29 -4.78 8.15 12.62
CA GLN A 29 -4.09 8.24 13.91
C GLN A 29 -4.17 6.92 14.69
N ARG A 30 -5.28 6.18 14.66
CA ARG A 30 -5.43 4.86 15.30
C ARG A 30 -4.56 3.80 14.61
N ILE A 31 -4.45 3.84 13.29
CA ILE A 31 -3.52 2.98 12.53
C ILE A 31 -2.08 3.31 12.93
N ALA A 32 -1.72 4.59 12.95
CA ALA A 32 -0.39 5.06 13.34
C ALA A 32 -0.06 4.78 14.82
N ALA A 33 -1.07 4.77 15.70
CA ALA A 33 -0.91 4.47 17.12
C ALA A 33 -0.71 2.97 17.40
N ARG A 34 -1.11 2.08 16.49
CA ARG A 34 -0.78 0.65 16.57
C ARG A 34 0.65 0.44 16.08
N GLN A 35 1.61 0.61 16.99
CA GLN A 35 3.05 0.51 16.68
C GLN A 35 3.49 -0.88 16.17
N ASP A 36 2.72 -1.94 16.45
CA ASP A 36 3.07 -3.33 16.10
C ASP A 36 2.53 -3.79 14.75
N VAL A 37 1.90 -2.88 14.01
CA VAL A 37 1.25 -3.19 12.73
C VAL A 37 2.23 -2.91 11.60
N PRO A 38 2.66 -3.94 10.85
CA PRO A 38 3.40 -3.69 9.62
C PRO A 38 2.47 -3.05 8.60
N LEU A 39 2.87 -1.89 8.09
CA LEU A 39 2.19 -1.19 7.00
C LEU A 39 2.91 -1.45 5.67
N ASN A 40 2.14 -1.50 4.59
CA ASN A 40 2.67 -1.58 3.23
C ASN A 40 3.06 -0.19 2.70
N GLU A 41 3.57 -0.13 1.48
CA GLU A 41 3.96 1.11 0.79
C GLU A 41 2.83 2.14 0.64
N SER A 42 1.58 1.72 0.82
CA SER A 42 0.38 2.56 0.76
C SER A 42 -0.07 3.08 2.13
N GLY A 43 0.66 2.74 3.20
CA GLY A 43 0.27 3.04 4.58
C GLY A 43 -0.90 2.19 5.09
N LEU A 44 -1.22 1.09 4.40
CA LEU A 44 -2.26 0.15 4.81
C LEU A 44 -1.65 -1.03 5.57
N PRO A 45 -2.37 -1.63 6.52
CA PRO A 45 -1.97 -2.88 7.14
C PRO A 45 -1.56 -3.94 6.11
N CYS A 46 -0.42 -4.59 6.35
CA CYS A 46 0.04 -5.71 5.54
C CYS A 46 -0.87 -6.93 5.74
N HIS A 47 -0.91 -7.77 4.69
CA HIS A 47 -1.64 -9.04 4.65
C HIS A 47 -1.45 -9.90 5.89
N SER A 48 -0.19 -10.02 6.30
CA SER A 48 0.24 -10.62 7.56
C SER A 48 1.61 -10.05 7.92
N TYR A 49 2.06 -10.27 9.16
CA TYR A 49 3.43 -9.95 9.55
C TYR A 49 4.45 -10.70 8.70
N ARG A 50 4.17 -11.98 8.39
CA ARG A 50 5.01 -12.80 7.52
C ARG A 50 5.07 -12.21 6.11
N TYR A 51 3.94 -11.83 5.52
CA TYR A 51 3.91 -11.15 4.22
C TYR A 51 4.78 -9.89 4.21
N HIS A 52 4.70 -9.06 5.24
CA HIS A 52 5.55 -7.87 5.36
C HIS A 52 7.04 -8.22 5.35
N THR A 53 7.45 -9.20 6.16
CA THR A 53 8.86 -9.63 6.18
C THR A 53 9.33 -10.18 4.83
N LEU A 54 8.48 -10.92 4.12
CA LEU A 54 8.78 -11.42 2.77
C LEU A 54 8.94 -10.28 1.75
N ARG A 55 8.10 -9.24 1.84
CA ARG A 55 8.23 -8.05 0.98
C ARG A 55 9.52 -7.28 1.25
N LEU A 56 9.95 -7.17 2.51
CA LEU A 56 11.25 -6.58 2.84
C LEU A 56 12.41 -7.40 2.26
N GLN A 57 12.33 -8.73 2.33
CA GLN A 57 13.33 -9.62 1.73
C GLN A 57 13.37 -9.50 0.21
N GLU A 58 12.22 -9.44 -0.46
CA GLU A 58 12.13 -9.22 -1.92
C GLU A 58 12.82 -7.91 -2.32
N LEU A 59 12.59 -6.84 -1.55
CA LEU A 59 13.23 -5.54 -1.78
C LEU A 59 14.77 -5.62 -1.61
N GLU A 60 15.24 -6.27 -0.55
CA GLU A 60 16.68 -6.47 -0.29
C GLU A 60 17.36 -7.28 -1.41
N ILE A 61 16.70 -8.35 -1.87
CA ILE A 61 17.16 -9.17 -3.00
C ILE A 61 17.26 -8.31 -4.26
N GLY A 62 16.23 -7.53 -4.57
CA GLY A 62 16.22 -6.63 -5.73
C GLY A 62 17.34 -5.59 -5.69
N GLN A 63 17.62 -5.01 -4.52
CA GLN A 63 18.75 -4.09 -4.34
C GLN A 63 20.10 -4.79 -4.54
N THR A 64 20.23 -6.01 -4.04
CA THR A 64 21.46 -6.80 -4.15
C THR A 64 21.73 -7.19 -5.61
N ILE A 65 20.73 -7.64 -6.35
CA ILE A 65 20.84 -7.94 -7.79
C ILE A 65 21.29 -6.71 -8.57
N ARG A 66 20.70 -5.53 -8.29
CA ARG A 66 21.10 -4.27 -8.94
C ARG A 66 22.56 -3.94 -8.66
N LYS A 67 23.01 -4.10 -7.42
CA LYS A 67 24.41 -3.86 -7.04
C LYS A 67 25.36 -4.82 -7.75
N ILE A 68 25.03 -6.11 -7.80
CA ILE A 68 25.84 -7.12 -8.53
C ILE A 68 25.95 -6.77 -10.01
N GLY A 69 24.87 -6.29 -10.62
CA GLY A 69 24.90 -5.79 -12.00
C GLY A 69 25.86 -4.62 -12.16
N GLN A 70 25.80 -3.63 -11.26
CA GLN A 70 26.73 -2.49 -11.27
C GLN A 70 28.18 -2.93 -11.06
N ASP A 71 28.45 -3.84 -10.14
CA ASP A 71 29.81 -4.34 -9.88
C ASP A 71 30.38 -5.09 -11.11
N PHE A 72 29.53 -5.79 -11.85
CA PHE A 72 29.92 -6.40 -13.14
C PHE A 72 30.19 -5.33 -14.22
N ASP A 73 29.30 -4.36 -14.38
CA ASP A 73 29.47 -3.26 -15.35
C ASP A 73 30.73 -2.43 -15.06
N ASN A 74 31.11 -2.29 -13.79
CA ASN A 74 32.32 -1.62 -13.34
C ASN A 74 33.59 -2.49 -13.48
N GLY A 75 33.47 -3.74 -13.94
CA GLY A 75 34.58 -4.67 -14.07
C GLY A 75 35.15 -5.18 -12.74
N ILE A 76 34.44 -4.98 -11.62
CA ILE A 76 34.81 -5.49 -10.29
C ILE A 76 34.61 -7.02 -10.25
N LEU A 77 33.55 -7.50 -10.88
CA LEU A 77 33.25 -8.92 -11.01
C LEU A 77 33.62 -9.44 -12.39
N ASP A 78 34.24 -10.61 -12.43
CA ASP A 78 34.37 -11.33 -13.69
C ASP A 78 33.05 -12.00 -14.10
N PHE A 79 32.96 -12.41 -15.37
CA PHE A 79 31.76 -13.04 -15.92
C PHE A 79 31.35 -14.33 -15.19
N LYS A 80 32.31 -15.13 -14.70
CA LYS A 80 32.01 -16.40 -14.02
C LYS A 80 31.44 -16.12 -12.63
N GLN A 81 32.03 -15.18 -11.89
CA GLN A 81 31.54 -14.73 -10.59
C GLN A 81 30.14 -14.13 -10.70
N TRP A 82 29.95 -13.21 -11.64
CA TRP A 82 28.64 -12.63 -11.92
C TRP A 82 27.59 -13.69 -12.23
N ARG A 83 27.90 -14.66 -13.11
CA ARG A 83 26.94 -15.71 -13.50
C ARG A 83 26.50 -16.59 -12.32
N VAL A 84 27.43 -16.91 -11.41
CA VAL A 84 27.12 -17.71 -10.21
C VAL A 84 26.23 -16.91 -9.25
N LEU A 85 26.55 -15.64 -9.02
CA LEU A 85 25.77 -14.74 -8.18
C LEU A 85 24.37 -14.48 -8.76
N ASP A 86 24.27 -14.17 -10.05
CA ASP A 86 23.00 -13.93 -10.75
C ASP A 86 22.06 -15.13 -10.61
N ARG A 87 22.58 -16.35 -10.82
CA ARG A 87 21.78 -17.57 -10.62
C ARG A 87 21.30 -17.72 -9.18
N HIS A 88 22.21 -17.59 -8.21
CA HIS A 88 21.87 -17.73 -6.79
C HIS A 88 20.77 -16.75 -6.36
N TRP A 89 20.91 -15.47 -6.74
CA TRP A 89 19.96 -14.45 -6.33
C TRP A 89 18.63 -14.54 -7.08
N LYS A 90 18.61 -14.96 -8.35
CA LYS A 90 17.36 -15.27 -9.07
C LYS A 90 16.61 -16.45 -8.47
N ASP A 91 17.32 -17.49 -8.05
CA ASP A 91 16.69 -18.63 -7.38
C ASP A 91 16.09 -18.20 -6.02
N LYS A 92 16.80 -17.34 -5.28
CA LYS A 92 16.29 -16.76 -4.02
C LYS A 92 15.10 -15.84 -4.24
N GLU A 93 15.14 -14.96 -5.24
CA GLU A 93 14.02 -14.11 -5.66
C GLU A 93 12.78 -14.95 -5.95
N ARG A 94 12.93 -15.98 -6.81
CA ARG A 94 11.82 -16.90 -7.14
C ARG A 94 11.27 -17.60 -5.90
N ALA A 95 12.13 -18.05 -4.99
CA ALA A 95 11.68 -18.70 -3.76
C ALA A 95 10.86 -17.76 -2.86
N VAL A 96 11.31 -16.50 -2.71
CA VAL A 96 10.57 -15.49 -1.94
C VAL A 96 9.25 -15.13 -2.63
N SER A 97 9.24 -14.89 -3.94
CA SER A 97 8.00 -14.60 -4.67
C SER A 97 7.00 -15.74 -4.56
N ASN A 98 7.43 -17.01 -4.65
CA ASN A 98 6.54 -18.15 -4.42
C ASN A 98 5.95 -18.14 -3.01
N GLN A 99 6.74 -17.80 -1.98
CA GLN A 99 6.22 -17.71 -0.61
C GLN A 99 5.24 -16.56 -0.43
N ILE A 100 5.47 -15.43 -1.10
CA ILE A 100 4.53 -14.30 -1.15
C ILE A 100 3.22 -14.76 -1.79
N ASP A 101 3.28 -15.44 -2.94
CA ASP A 101 2.11 -15.94 -3.64
C ASP A 101 1.31 -16.93 -2.80
N GLU A 102 1.98 -17.85 -2.10
CA GLU A 102 1.31 -18.79 -1.19
C GLU A 102 0.65 -18.07 -0.02
N GLU A 103 1.32 -17.09 0.59
CA GLU A 103 0.75 -16.29 1.68
C GLU A 103 -0.47 -15.48 1.21
N MET A 104 -0.44 -14.98 -0.03
CA MET A 104 -1.56 -14.30 -0.66
C MET A 104 -2.74 -15.24 -0.96
N LYS A 105 -2.50 -16.53 -1.18
CA LYS A 105 -3.57 -17.53 -1.36
C LYS A 105 -4.25 -17.91 -0.05
N THR A 106 -3.52 -17.90 1.08
CA THR A 106 -4.04 -18.37 2.38
C THR A 106 -4.66 -17.28 3.26
N GLY A 107 -4.30 -16.01 3.09
CA GLY A 107 -4.87 -14.93 3.90
C GLY A 107 -6.17 -14.32 3.32
N PRO A 108 -6.72 -13.26 3.96
CA PRO A 108 -7.96 -12.61 3.52
C PRO A 108 -7.92 -12.20 2.04
N GLN A 109 -8.98 -12.51 1.29
CA GLN A 109 -9.01 -12.39 -0.17
C GLN A 109 -9.01 -10.94 -0.65
N SER A 110 -9.34 -9.99 0.23
CA SER A 110 -9.35 -8.58 -0.10
C SER A 110 -8.78 -7.70 1.02
N THR A 111 -8.27 -6.54 0.63
CA THR A 111 -7.85 -5.50 1.57
C THR A 111 -9.02 -5.02 2.45
N GLU A 112 -10.26 -5.15 1.98
CA GLU A 112 -11.48 -4.85 2.75
C GLU A 112 -11.70 -5.87 3.86
N GLU A 113 -11.60 -7.17 3.55
CA GLU A 113 -11.65 -8.24 4.55
C GLU A 113 -10.54 -8.12 5.59
N LEU A 114 -9.35 -7.72 5.15
CA LEU A 114 -8.24 -7.47 6.04
C LEU A 114 -8.55 -6.33 7.02
N LEU A 115 -9.03 -5.19 6.51
CA LEU A 115 -9.46 -4.08 7.36
C LEU A 115 -10.62 -4.53 8.28
N GLN A 116 -11.58 -5.32 7.80
CA GLN A 116 -12.65 -5.83 8.66
C GLN A 116 -12.13 -6.74 9.79
N SER A 117 -11.18 -7.63 9.50
CA SER A 117 -10.53 -8.47 10.52
C SER A 117 -9.78 -7.66 11.60
N TRP A 118 -9.54 -6.38 11.32
CA TRP A 118 -8.88 -5.45 12.23
C TRP A 118 -9.85 -4.60 13.05
N GLY A 119 -11.16 -4.83 12.87
CA GLY A 119 -12.25 -4.16 13.57
C GLY A 119 -12.82 -2.95 12.82
N TYR A 120 -12.46 -2.76 11.55
CA TYR A 120 -13.06 -1.70 10.73
C TYR A 120 -14.41 -2.14 10.20
N THR A 121 -15.36 -1.20 10.13
CA THR A 121 -16.62 -1.46 9.43
C THR A 121 -16.39 -1.46 7.91
N GLU A 122 -17.25 -2.15 7.16
CA GLU A 122 -17.19 -2.19 5.69
C GLU A 122 -17.16 -0.79 5.06
N ALA A 123 -17.93 0.15 5.62
CA ALA A 123 -17.95 1.55 5.19
C ALA A 123 -16.58 2.24 5.39
N GLN A 124 -15.95 2.02 6.55
CA GLN A 124 -14.63 2.58 6.86
C GLN A 124 -13.53 1.96 5.98
N ALA A 125 -13.58 0.65 5.76
CA ALA A 125 -12.62 -0.07 4.92
C ALA A 125 -12.66 0.42 3.47
N THR A 126 -13.86 0.49 2.89
CA THR A 126 -14.08 1.00 1.52
C THR A 126 -13.60 2.44 1.37
N GLN A 127 -13.83 3.28 2.40
CA GLN A 127 -13.45 4.69 2.36
C GLN A 127 -11.94 4.90 2.46
N LEU A 128 -11.26 4.16 3.35
CA LEU A 128 -9.79 4.13 3.45
C LEU A 128 -9.16 3.75 2.11
N LEU A 129 -9.67 2.68 1.47
CA LEU A 129 -9.20 2.24 0.18
C LEU A 129 -9.35 3.31 -0.90
N ARG A 130 -10.54 3.89 -1.03
CA ARG A 130 -10.80 4.98 -1.99
C ARG A 130 -9.84 6.15 -1.81
N GLN A 131 -9.51 6.51 -0.57
CA GLN A 131 -8.59 7.61 -0.31
C GLN A 131 -7.16 7.25 -0.68
N THR A 132 -6.66 6.07 -0.28
CA THR A 132 -5.33 5.60 -0.69
C THR A 132 -5.17 5.55 -2.21
N PHE A 133 -6.19 5.06 -2.93
CA PHE A 133 -6.17 5.05 -4.40
C PHE A 133 -6.16 6.47 -5.00
N ARG A 134 -6.93 7.41 -4.43
CA ARG A 134 -6.90 8.82 -4.86
C ARG A 134 -5.53 9.44 -4.64
N THR A 135 -4.95 9.30 -3.45
CA THR A 135 -3.63 9.85 -3.12
C THR A 135 -2.53 9.26 -4.00
N GLN A 136 -2.56 7.95 -4.26
CA GLN A 136 -1.63 7.33 -5.20
C GLN A 136 -1.80 7.81 -6.65
N GLY A 137 -3.04 7.94 -7.11
CA GLY A 137 -3.34 8.48 -8.43
C GLY A 137 -2.82 9.91 -8.60
N GLU A 138 -3.06 10.77 -7.62
CA GLU A 138 -2.56 12.15 -7.62
C GLU A 138 -1.03 12.22 -7.58
N ASN A 139 -0.38 11.37 -6.78
CA ASN A 139 1.08 11.29 -6.73
C ASN A 139 1.70 10.85 -8.06
N ARG A 140 1.09 9.86 -8.74
CA ARG A 140 1.51 9.44 -10.08
C ARG A 140 1.36 10.56 -11.10
N VAL A 141 0.24 11.27 -11.12
CA VAL A 141 0.00 12.41 -12.03
C VAL A 141 0.99 13.55 -11.76
N ARG A 142 1.26 13.87 -10.48
CA ARG A 142 2.25 14.89 -10.09
C ARG A 142 3.67 14.50 -10.48
N SER A 143 4.04 13.23 -10.31
CA SER A 143 5.33 12.70 -10.74
C SER A 143 5.49 12.79 -12.27
N HIS A 144 4.48 12.36 -13.03
CA HIS A 144 4.48 12.45 -14.49
C HIS A 144 4.62 13.89 -14.97
N ARG A 145 3.88 14.84 -14.36
CA ARG A 145 4.00 16.27 -14.67
C ARG A 145 5.41 16.82 -14.42
N ARG A 146 6.11 16.35 -13.38
CA ARG A 146 7.49 16.77 -13.08
C ARG A 146 8.49 16.23 -14.11
N LEU A 147 8.30 15.00 -14.57
CA LEU A 147 9.13 14.40 -15.63
C LEU A 147 8.94 15.10 -16.98
N HIS A 148 7.69 15.35 -17.39
CA HIS A 148 7.42 16.11 -18.62
C HIS A 148 7.97 17.54 -18.58
N ARG A 149 7.99 18.18 -17.40
CA ARG A 149 8.53 19.54 -17.25
C ARG A 149 10.06 19.58 -17.31
N ARG A 150 10.77 18.51 -16.92
CA ARG A 150 12.23 18.39 -17.11
C ARG A 150 12.57 18.15 -18.59
N ASN A 151 11.87 17.24 -19.26
CA ASN A 151 12.16 16.91 -20.65
C ASN A 151 11.82 18.05 -21.63
N ALA A 152 10.84 18.89 -21.33
CA ALA A 152 10.49 20.06 -22.15
C ALA A 152 11.49 21.23 -22.03
N ARG A 153 12.44 21.18 -21.09
CA ARG A 153 13.39 22.28 -20.84
C ARG A 153 14.81 22.03 -21.31
N GLY A 154 15.08 20.88 -21.93
CA GLY A 154 16.31 20.57 -22.67
C GLY A 154 17.60 21.03 -22.00
N ASP A 155 18.22 20.15 -21.22
CA ASP A 155 19.68 20.13 -21.09
C ASP A 155 20.22 19.05 -22.05
#